data_AF-A0A9P5V3W8-F1
#
_entry.id   AF-A0A9P5V3W8-F1
#
_cell.length_a   1.000
_cell.length_b   1.000
_cell.length_c   1.000
_cell.angle_alpha   90.00
_cell.angle_beta   90.00
_cell.angle_gamma   90.00
#
_symmetry.space_group_name_H-M   'P 1'
#
loop_
_entity.id
_entity.type
_entity.pdbx_description
1 polymer ?
#
loop_
_entity_poly.entity_id
_entity_poly.type
_entity_poly.pdbx_seq_one_letter_code
_entity_poly.pdbx_strand_id
1 'polypeptide(L)'
;MYNSSTHYVPTSALLPSSGSASPFIPSKLRVLKLRRLCLTRDSLITILQGCPELTDLRLFRTEVIGTPTQSFKVLALTLKSLILIKEEISLYFTQLTGYYVKDNVGVINLEILSKIATNATITEICFDTKHSSLDVIMGILLHQTTMRVVKHFDVNIDFESAGKVVSVSSHFQGLSRFLQLIPRCCSKLEDMDLHGYEMDIDDIERGEWVCKDLRELRIRAKDLDTKSKILGAIALWHAGCWRRWQAKAGGPEVFDEQVSLDQPVEARVARHRLKFDKLWTVWLWYQTRTPI
;
A
#
# COMPACT_ATOMS: atom_id res chain seq x y z
N MET A 1 25.91 13.31 -8.25
CA MET A 1 25.42 14.70 -8.44
C MET A 1 24.20 14.63 -9.35
N TYR A 2 22.98 14.78 -8.80
CA TYR A 2 21.77 14.95 -9.61
C TYR A 2 21.70 16.42 -10.02
N ASN A 3 21.78 16.72 -11.32
CA ASN A 3 21.45 18.04 -11.85
C ASN A 3 19.93 18.23 -11.74
N SER A 4 19.47 18.65 -10.56
CA SER A 4 18.07 18.96 -10.30
C SER A 4 17.76 20.35 -10.88
N SER A 5 17.32 20.40 -12.13
CA SER A 5 16.53 21.53 -12.62
C SER A 5 15.15 21.44 -11.96
N THR A 6 15.06 21.82 -10.69
CA THR A 6 13.82 21.81 -9.94
C THR A 6 12.90 22.87 -10.54
N HIS A 7 11.86 22.45 -11.24
CA HIS A 7 10.86 23.36 -11.79
C HIS A 7 9.97 23.86 -10.66
N TYR A 8 10.15 25.12 -10.27
CA TYR A 8 9.23 25.79 -9.36
C TYR A 8 7.97 26.15 -10.15
N VAL A 9 6.83 25.57 -9.76
CA VAL A 9 5.54 25.89 -10.38
C VAL A 9 4.81 26.86 -9.46
N PRO A 10 4.54 28.11 -9.88
CA PRO A 10 3.77 29.04 -9.07
C PRO A 10 2.36 28.50 -8.87
N THR A 11 1.81 28.71 -7.67
CA THR A 11 0.48 28.21 -7.27
C THR A 11 -0.62 28.68 -8.21
N SER A 12 -0.49 29.89 -8.75
CA SER A 12 -1.39 30.48 -9.74
C SER A 12 -1.43 29.74 -11.07
N ALA A 13 -0.43 28.90 -11.37
CA ALA A 13 -0.46 28.03 -12.54
C ALA A 13 -1.18 26.70 -12.29
N LEU A 14 -1.42 26.33 -11.02
CA LEU A 14 -2.08 25.09 -10.63
C LEU A 14 -3.56 25.27 -10.32
N LEU A 15 -3.99 26.50 -10.04
CA LEU A 15 -5.39 26.85 -9.86
C LEU A 15 -5.86 27.66 -11.09
N PRO A 16 -7.05 27.35 -11.65
CA PRO A 16 -7.61 28.16 -12.72
C PRO A 16 -7.69 29.62 -12.25
N SER A 17 -7.07 30.54 -12.99
CA SER A 17 -6.95 31.92 -12.52
C SER A 17 -8.33 32.56 -12.43
N SER A 18 -8.70 32.96 -11.21
CA SER A 18 -9.85 33.79 -10.97
C SER A 18 -9.52 35.20 -11.48
N GLY A 19 -9.76 35.45 -12.77
CA GLY A 19 -9.74 36.80 -13.33
C GLY A 19 -10.58 37.74 -12.45
N SER A 20 -10.03 38.93 -12.18
CA SER A 20 -10.51 39.90 -11.19
C SER A 20 -12.04 40.06 -11.16
N ALA A 21 -12.62 39.90 -9.97
CA ALA A 21 -14.00 40.15 -9.56
C ALA A 21 -15.03 38.99 -9.60
N SER A 22 -14.68 37.80 -10.09
CA SER A 22 -15.59 36.64 -9.95
C SER A 22 -15.55 36.05 -8.54
N PRO A 23 -16.69 35.69 -7.91
CA PRO A 23 -16.69 34.90 -6.68
C PRO A 23 -15.87 33.62 -6.88
N PHE A 24 -15.13 33.21 -5.84
CA PHE A 24 -14.29 32.02 -5.86
C PHE A 24 -15.18 30.79 -6.11
N ILE A 25 -15.11 30.24 -7.32
CA ILE A 25 -15.80 28.99 -7.64
C ILE A 25 -14.89 27.86 -7.15
N PRO A 26 -15.28 27.10 -6.11
CA PRO A 26 -14.48 25.98 -5.64
C PRO A 26 -14.31 24.94 -6.75
N SER A 27 -13.11 24.39 -6.86
CA SER A 27 -12.80 23.36 -7.85
C SER A 27 -13.55 22.06 -7.54
N LYS A 28 -14.05 21.41 -8.59
CA LYS A 28 -14.63 20.05 -8.53
C LYS A 28 -13.56 18.96 -8.67
N LEU A 29 -12.29 19.30 -8.48
CA LEU A 29 -11.17 18.37 -8.63
C LEU A 29 -11.23 17.30 -7.53
N ARG A 30 -11.42 16.05 -7.93
CA ARG A 30 -11.48 14.89 -7.02
C ARG A 30 -10.17 14.14 -6.88
N VAL A 31 -9.29 14.25 -7.88
CA VAL A 31 -8.02 13.53 -7.95
C VAL A 31 -6.91 14.50 -8.32
N LEU A 32 -5.89 14.63 -7.46
CA LEU A 32 -4.72 15.47 -7.68
C LEU A 32 -3.46 14.62 -7.63
N LYS A 33 -2.74 14.55 -8.75
CA LYS A 33 -1.48 13.80 -8.88
C LYS A 33 -0.34 14.76 -9.17
N LEU A 34 0.54 14.96 -8.21
CA LEU A 34 1.69 15.85 -8.31
C LEU A 34 2.95 15.01 -8.39
N ARG A 35 3.78 15.21 -9.42
CA ARG A 35 4.96 14.37 -9.65
C ARG A 35 6.22 15.19 -9.90
N ARG A 36 7.29 14.89 -9.14
CA ARG A 36 8.62 15.51 -9.28
C ARG A 36 8.55 17.04 -9.16
N LEU A 37 7.70 17.52 -8.26
CA LEU A 37 7.53 18.95 -8.01
C LEU A 37 8.17 19.32 -6.68
N CYS A 38 8.56 20.59 -6.58
CA CYS A 38 8.96 21.19 -5.32
C CYS A 38 7.93 22.28 -5.02
N LEU A 39 7.10 22.06 -4.00
CA LEU A 39 6.04 22.97 -3.60
C LEU A 39 6.41 23.65 -2.30
N THR A 40 6.08 24.91 -2.14
CA THR A 40 6.04 25.48 -0.79
C THR A 40 4.81 24.96 -0.06
N ARG A 41 4.89 24.94 1.27
CA ARG A 41 3.75 24.68 2.15
C ARG A 41 2.52 25.51 1.74
N ASP A 42 2.71 26.81 1.57
CA ASP A 42 1.64 27.75 1.20
C ASP A 42 1.01 27.40 -0.16
N SER A 43 1.84 26.98 -1.13
CA SER A 43 1.36 26.55 -2.44
C SER A 43 0.48 25.31 -2.32
N LEU A 44 0.92 24.30 -1.55
CA LEU A 44 0.14 23.09 -1.34
C LEU A 44 -1.19 23.44 -0.65
N ILE A 45 -1.16 24.18 0.47
CA ILE A 45 -2.39 24.57 1.20
C ILE A 45 -3.37 25.30 0.29
N THR A 46 -2.87 26.25 -0.50
CA THR A 46 -3.70 27.02 -1.43
C THR A 46 -4.37 26.10 -2.47
N ILE A 47 -3.65 25.10 -3.00
CA ILE A 47 -4.24 24.10 -3.91
C ILE A 47 -5.33 23.29 -3.18
N LEU A 48 -5.06 22.86 -1.96
CA LEU A 48 -5.98 22.06 -1.17
C LEU A 48 -7.27 22.85 -0.81
N GLN A 49 -7.14 24.11 -0.40
CA GLN A 49 -8.27 25.01 -0.12
C GLN A 49 -9.11 25.28 -1.37
N GLY A 50 -8.48 25.34 -2.54
CA GLY A 50 -9.19 25.50 -3.80
C GLY A 50 -9.92 24.25 -4.27
N CYS A 51 -9.67 23.08 -3.68
CA CYS A 51 -10.19 21.78 -4.12
C CYS A 51 -10.92 21.04 -2.97
N PRO A 52 -12.06 21.56 -2.46
CA PRO A 52 -12.75 20.96 -1.31
C PRO A 52 -13.37 19.57 -1.60
N GLU A 53 -13.59 19.22 -2.87
CA GLU A 53 -14.07 17.89 -3.28
C GLU A 53 -12.93 16.86 -3.49
N LEU A 54 -11.68 17.18 -3.11
CA LEU A 54 -10.54 16.32 -3.39
C LEU A 54 -10.56 15.06 -2.50
N THR A 55 -10.77 13.91 -3.13
CA THR A 55 -10.85 12.58 -2.47
C THR A 55 -9.55 11.78 -2.57
N ASP A 56 -8.71 12.07 -3.57
CA ASP A 56 -7.44 11.35 -3.83
C ASP A 56 -6.30 12.35 -4.08
N LEU A 57 -5.34 12.40 -3.16
CA LEU A 57 -4.12 13.21 -3.27
C LEU A 57 -2.90 12.30 -3.36
N ARG A 58 -2.16 12.41 -4.47
CA ARG A 58 -0.94 11.61 -4.71
C ARG A 58 0.27 12.50 -4.96
N LEU A 59 1.25 12.37 -4.07
CA LEU A 59 2.52 13.12 -4.13
C LEU A 59 3.66 12.17 -4.53
N PHE A 60 4.07 12.21 -5.80
CA PHE A 60 5.10 11.34 -6.37
C PHE A 60 6.45 12.05 -6.44
N ARG A 61 7.39 11.75 -5.54
CA ARG A 61 8.68 12.49 -5.49
C ARG A 61 8.47 14.00 -5.45
N THR A 62 7.44 14.42 -4.73
CA THR A 62 7.09 15.83 -4.59
C THR A 62 7.58 16.28 -3.23
N GLU A 63 8.49 17.24 -3.22
CA GLU A 63 9.03 17.81 -2.00
C GLU A 63 8.16 18.99 -1.59
N VAL A 64 7.70 19.01 -0.34
CA VAL A 64 6.96 20.15 0.21
C VAL A 64 7.90 20.92 1.13
N ILE A 65 8.54 21.94 0.61
CA ILE A 65 9.44 22.80 1.38
C ILE A 65 8.61 23.70 2.30
N GLY A 66 9.16 24.04 3.47
CA GLY A 66 8.59 25.06 4.35
C GLY A 66 8.57 26.47 3.73
N THR A 67 8.49 27.50 4.57
CA THR A 67 8.45 28.89 4.10
C THR A 67 9.75 29.26 3.35
N PRO A 68 9.67 29.94 2.18
CA PRO A 68 10.82 30.25 1.32
C PRO A 68 11.89 31.15 1.95
N THR A 69 11.67 31.67 3.17
CA THR A 69 12.57 32.57 3.88
C THR A 69 13.74 31.88 4.60
N GLN A 70 13.82 30.55 4.61
CA GLN A 70 15.00 29.83 5.12
C GLN A 70 15.82 29.27 3.96
N SER A 71 16.98 29.88 3.75
CA SER A 71 17.90 29.61 2.65
C SER A 71 18.37 28.15 2.59
N PHE A 72 18.52 27.68 1.36
CA PHE A 72 19.03 26.38 0.95
C PHE A 72 20.41 26.08 1.55
N LYS A 73 20.44 25.48 2.75
CA LYS A 73 21.51 24.60 3.21
C LYS A 73 20.87 23.27 3.61
N VAL A 74 20.94 22.30 2.70
CA VAL A 74 20.67 20.86 2.88
C VAL A 74 19.42 20.59 3.72
N LEU A 75 18.26 20.68 3.07
CA LEU A 75 16.94 20.47 3.65
C LEU A 75 16.75 19.01 4.08
N ALA A 76 17.11 18.71 5.32
CA ALA A 76 16.23 17.92 6.15
C ALA A 76 14.91 18.69 6.24
N LEU A 77 13.82 18.13 5.71
CA LEU A 77 12.47 18.59 6.02
C LEU A 77 12.35 18.67 7.54
N THR A 78 12.38 19.88 8.10
CA THR A 78 12.23 20.06 9.54
C THR A 78 10.83 19.60 9.93
N LEU A 79 10.76 18.68 10.89
CA LEU A 79 9.53 18.05 11.42
C LEU A 79 8.37 19.05 11.58
N LYS A 80 8.70 20.30 11.93
CA LYS A 80 7.78 21.42 12.16
C LYS A 80 6.95 21.82 10.93
N SER A 81 7.53 21.83 9.72
CA SER A 81 6.79 22.20 8.50
C SER A 81 5.75 21.15 8.12
N LEU A 82 6.08 19.87 8.35
CA LEU A 82 5.15 18.76 8.18
C LEU A 82 4.05 18.78 9.23
N ILE A 83 4.37 19.01 10.51
CA ILE A 83 3.37 19.10 11.59
C ILE A 83 2.29 20.15 11.28
N LEU A 84 2.65 21.29 10.70
CA LEU A 84 1.66 22.32 10.39
C LEU A 84 0.82 21.98 9.15
N ILE A 85 1.41 21.32 8.14
CA ILE A 85 0.64 20.73 7.02
C ILE A 85 -0.36 19.67 7.54
N LYS A 86 -0.03 18.95 8.64
CA LYS A 86 -0.89 17.92 9.25
C LYS A 86 -2.19 18.48 9.83
N GLU A 87 -2.11 19.54 10.64
CA GLU A 87 -3.30 20.15 11.28
C GLU A 87 -4.25 20.69 10.21
N GLU A 88 -3.70 21.30 9.17
CA GLU A 88 -4.48 21.80 8.04
C GLU A 88 -5.07 20.67 7.20
N ILE A 89 -4.33 19.60 6.89
CA ILE A 89 -4.91 18.45 6.16
C ILE A 89 -6.08 17.85 6.95
N SER A 90 -5.95 17.66 8.27
CA SER A 90 -7.07 17.14 9.07
C SER A 90 -8.29 18.06 9.08
N LEU A 91 -8.10 19.38 9.00
CA LEU A 91 -9.18 20.35 8.96
C LEU A 91 -9.92 20.38 7.62
N TYR A 92 -9.21 20.18 6.52
CA TYR A 92 -9.77 20.30 5.17
C TYR A 92 -10.20 18.96 4.55
N PHE A 93 -9.71 17.82 5.04
CA PHE A 93 -9.91 16.51 4.39
C PHE A 93 -10.69 15.51 5.25
N THR A 94 -11.95 15.81 5.51
CA THR A 94 -12.88 14.86 6.17
C THR A 94 -13.28 13.68 5.28
N GLN A 95 -12.98 13.74 3.97
CA GLN A 95 -13.38 12.72 2.99
C GLN A 95 -12.20 11.95 2.37
N LEU A 96 -10.97 12.11 2.90
CA LEU A 96 -9.81 11.43 2.33
C LEU A 96 -9.94 9.92 2.53
N THR A 97 -9.99 9.17 1.43
CA THR A 97 -10.14 7.71 1.47
C THR A 97 -8.83 6.96 1.26
N GLY A 98 -7.82 7.61 0.68
CA GLY A 98 -6.54 7.00 0.33
C GLY A 98 -5.35 7.90 0.67
N TYR A 99 -4.27 7.28 1.15
CA TYR A 99 -3.03 7.96 1.50
C TYR A 99 -1.83 7.29 0.84
N TYR A 100 -1.05 8.07 0.08
CA TYR A 100 0.07 7.58 -0.74
C TYR A 100 1.38 8.17 -0.25
N VAL A 101 2.27 7.34 0.27
CA VAL A 101 3.58 7.74 0.84
C VAL A 101 4.72 7.26 -0.03
N LYS A 102 5.54 8.19 -0.51
CA LYS A 102 6.78 7.89 -1.22
C LYS A 102 7.95 8.67 -0.61
N ASP A 103 9.10 8.02 -0.42
CA ASP A 103 10.39 8.66 -0.09
C ASP A 103 10.43 9.45 1.25
N ASN A 104 9.66 9.06 2.29
CA ASN A 104 9.64 9.77 3.58
C ASN A 104 10.31 9.00 4.73
N VAL A 105 11.01 9.74 5.60
CA VAL A 105 11.70 9.25 6.80
C VAL A 105 10.65 8.79 7.85
N GLY A 106 10.76 7.56 8.34
CA GLY A 106 9.71 6.82 9.09
C GLY A 106 8.97 7.56 10.21
N VAL A 107 9.63 8.46 10.94
CA VAL A 107 9.05 9.23 12.06
C VAL A 107 7.85 10.08 11.63
N ILE A 108 7.86 10.57 10.39
CA ILE A 108 6.79 11.43 9.87
C ILE A 108 5.50 10.62 9.66
N ASN A 109 5.61 9.32 9.35
CA ASN A 109 4.46 8.51 8.95
C ASN A 109 3.58 8.10 10.14
N LEU A 110 4.14 7.68 11.28
CA LEU A 110 3.32 7.24 12.41
C LEU A 110 2.46 8.37 12.97
N GLU A 111 3.04 9.56 13.15
CA GLU A 111 2.30 10.69 13.71
C GLU A 111 1.19 11.19 12.76
N ILE A 112 1.43 11.12 11.44
CA ILE A 112 0.41 11.43 10.44
C ILE A 112 -0.69 10.37 10.49
N LEU A 113 -0.32 9.10 10.40
CA LEU A 113 -1.28 7.99 10.36
C LEU A 113 -2.09 7.89 11.65
N SER A 114 -1.52 8.22 12.82
CA SER A 114 -2.22 8.22 14.10
C SER A 114 -3.20 9.37 14.24
N LYS A 115 -2.85 10.57 13.74
CA LYS A 115 -3.79 11.69 13.72
C LYS A 115 -4.91 11.46 12.72
N ILE A 116 -4.61 10.93 11.54
CA ILE A 116 -5.65 10.57 10.56
C ILE A 116 -6.41 9.30 10.99
N ALA A 117 -5.92 8.48 11.92
CA ALA A 117 -6.69 7.37 12.48
C ALA A 117 -7.99 7.80 13.17
N THR A 118 -8.07 9.08 13.59
CA THR A 118 -9.34 9.66 14.06
C THR A 118 -10.34 9.88 12.92
N ASN A 119 -9.87 9.93 11.68
CA ASN A 119 -10.71 10.04 10.50
C ASN A 119 -11.10 8.65 9.99
N ALA A 120 -12.37 8.29 10.20
CA ALA A 120 -12.94 6.99 9.85
C ALA A 120 -13.01 6.71 8.34
N THR A 121 -12.52 7.60 7.47
CA THR A 121 -12.64 7.48 6.01
C THR A 121 -11.45 6.81 5.33
N ILE A 122 -10.27 6.71 5.96
CA ILE A 122 -9.13 6.07 5.29
C ILE A 122 -9.39 4.58 5.12
N THR A 123 -9.36 4.15 3.86
CA THR A 123 -9.54 2.76 3.45
C THR A 123 -8.36 2.23 2.65
N GLU A 124 -7.48 3.10 2.15
CA GLU A 124 -6.33 2.73 1.33
C GLU A 124 -5.03 3.39 1.83
N ILE A 125 -3.99 2.58 2.01
CA ILE A 125 -2.62 3.08 2.25
C ILE A 125 -1.69 2.45 1.22
N CYS A 126 -1.00 3.31 0.47
CA CYS A 126 0.08 2.93 -0.42
C CYS A 126 1.41 3.46 0.10
N PHE A 127 2.46 2.63 0.15
CA PHE A 127 3.76 3.04 0.69
C PHE A 127 4.95 2.45 -0.06
N ASP A 128 6.09 3.14 -0.08
CA ASP A 128 7.33 2.63 -0.67
C ASP A 128 8.02 1.62 0.26
N THR A 129 8.24 0.40 -0.23
CA THR A 129 8.89 -0.69 0.52
C THR A 129 10.27 -0.28 0.98
N LYS A 130 11.05 0.41 0.15
CA LYS A 130 12.46 0.78 0.44
C LYS A 130 12.60 1.66 1.67
N HIS A 131 11.53 2.33 2.06
CA HIS A 131 11.48 3.25 3.18
C HIS A 131 10.47 2.84 4.25
N SER A 132 9.99 1.59 4.20
CA SER A 132 9.03 1.09 5.17
C SER A 132 9.71 0.82 6.50
N SER A 133 9.23 1.51 7.53
CA SER A 133 9.60 1.28 8.92
C SER A 133 8.44 0.63 9.69
N LEU A 134 8.72 0.18 10.91
CA LEU A 134 7.69 -0.29 11.82
C LEU A 134 6.57 0.75 12.03
N ASP A 135 6.91 2.04 11.99
CA ASP A 135 5.98 3.17 12.07
C ASP A 135 4.88 3.13 11.01
N VAL A 136 5.20 2.71 9.78
CA VAL A 136 4.21 2.58 8.69
C VAL A 136 3.24 1.46 9.01
N ILE A 137 3.75 0.33 9.49
CA ILE A 137 2.93 -0.83 9.89
C ILE A 137 2.01 -0.44 11.05
N MET A 138 2.58 0.18 12.10
CA MET A 138 1.81 0.67 13.23
C MET A 138 0.74 1.67 12.79
N GLY A 139 1.07 2.58 11.87
CA GLY A 139 0.11 3.50 11.30
C GLY A 139 -1.03 2.80 10.55
N ILE A 140 -0.76 1.75 9.77
CA ILE A 140 -1.80 0.93 9.13
C ILE A 140 -2.71 0.27 10.18
N LEU A 141 -2.13 -0.26 11.25
CA LEU A 141 -2.87 -0.94 12.32
C LEU A 141 -3.81 -0.01 13.09
N LEU A 142 -3.55 1.30 13.11
CA LEU A 142 -4.49 2.28 13.69
C LEU A 142 -5.79 2.40 12.89
N HIS A 143 -5.82 1.91 11.65
CA HIS A 143 -6.98 1.91 10.76
C HIS A 143 -7.61 0.50 10.61
N GLN A 144 -7.43 -0.38 11.60
CA GLN A 144 -7.87 -1.78 11.51
C GLN A 144 -9.36 -1.98 11.13
N THR A 145 -10.24 -1.05 11.48
CA THR A 145 -11.69 -1.17 11.21
C THR A 145 -12.13 -0.61 9.86
N THR A 146 -11.26 0.15 9.19
CA THR A 146 -11.56 0.87 7.94
C THR A 146 -10.67 0.43 6.78
N MET A 147 -9.49 -0.12 7.07
CA MET A 147 -8.51 -0.52 6.07
C MET A 147 -9.04 -1.61 5.14
N ARG A 148 -9.06 -1.30 3.84
CA ARG A 148 -9.46 -2.20 2.75
C ARG A 148 -8.29 -2.52 1.82
N VAL A 149 -7.37 -1.58 1.64
CA VAL A 149 -6.30 -1.70 0.63
C VAL A 149 -4.97 -1.31 1.25
N VAL A 150 -4.01 -2.25 1.24
CA VAL A 150 -2.62 -1.99 1.62
C VAL A 150 -1.75 -2.40 0.46
N LYS A 151 -1.10 -1.43 -0.19
CA LYS A 151 -0.33 -1.69 -1.41
C LYS A 151 1.07 -1.09 -1.35
N HIS A 152 2.00 -1.76 -2.01
CA HIS A 152 3.29 -1.19 -2.30
C HIS A 152 3.15 -0.10 -3.36
N PHE A 153 3.77 1.04 -3.10
CA PHE A 153 3.86 2.14 -4.03
C PHE A 153 4.94 1.83 -5.06
N ASP A 154 4.53 1.16 -6.13
CA ASP A 154 5.40 0.99 -7.27
C ASP A 154 4.69 1.38 -8.55
N VAL A 155 5.43 2.10 -9.40
CA VAL A 155 4.91 2.62 -10.64
C VAL A 155 5.36 1.77 -11.82
N ASN A 156 6.38 0.91 -11.70
CA ASN A 156 7.01 0.32 -12.89
C ASN A 156 7.84 -0.98 -12.71
N ILE A 157 7.78 -1.74 -11.61
CA ILE A 157 8.51 -3.01 -11.58
C ILE A 157 7.70 -4.07 -12.34
N ASP A 158 8.16 -4.34 -13.56
CA ASP A 158 7.73 -5.49 -14.34
C ASP A 158 8.43 -6.75 -13.80
N PHE A 159 7.78 -7.42 -12.84
CA PHE A 159 8.26 -8.69 -12.30
C PHE A 159 8.14 -9.84 -13.29
N GLU A 160 7.26 -9.73 -14.29
CA GLU A 160 6.94 -10.82 -15.21
C GLU A 160 8.01 -10.95 -16.30
N SER A 161 8.62 -9.84 -16.73
CA SER A 161 9.70 -9.87 -17.75
C SER A 161 11.08 -10.27 -17.21
N ALA A 162 11.30 -10.25 -15.90
CA ALA A 162 12.63 -10.46 -15.32
C ALA A 162 13.19 -11.88 -15.53
N GLY A 163 12.34 -12.89 -15.80
CA GLY A 163 12.73 -14.28 -16.05
C GLY A 163 13.44 -14.99 -14.88
N LYS A 164 13.73 -14.26 -13.79
CA LYS A 164 14.45 -14.71 -12.61
C LYS A 164 13.69 -14.30 -11.36
N VAL A 165 13.71 -15.17 -10.36
CA VAL A 165 13.22 -14.84 -9.02
C VAL A 165 14.23 -13.89 -8.38
N VAL A 166 13.79 -12.67 -8.05
CA VAL A 166 14.65 -11.68 -7.41
C VAL A 166 14.74 -12.02 -5.92
N SER A 167 15.93 -11.89 -5.34
CA SER A 167 16.11 -12.05 -3.91
C SER A 167 15.42 -10.91 -3.16
N VAL A 168 14.72 -11.23 -2.08
CA VAL A 168 14.16 -10.24 -1.18
C VAL A 168 15.28 -9.66 -0.33
N SER A 169 15.32 -8.32 -0.17
CA SER A 169 16.32 -7.67 0.66
C SER A 169 16.21 -8.12 2.11
N SER A 170 17.35 -8.45 2.74
CA SER A 170 17.41 -8.84 4.16
C SER A 170 16.86 -7.77 5.11
N HIS A 171 16.89 -6.49 4.69
CA HIS A 171 16.27 -5.39 5.43
C HIS A 171 14.80 -5.65 5.76
N PHE A 172 14.08 -6.34 4.87
CA PHE A 172 12.65 -6.61 5.03
C PHE A 172 12.33 -7.83 5.87
N GLN A 173 13.29 -8.73 6.09
CA GLN A 173 13.06 -9.96 6.85
C GLN A 173 12.70 -9.66 8.31
N GLY A 174 13.30 -8.62 8.92
CA GLY A 174 12.96 -8.20 10.28
C GLY A 174 11.54 -7.66 10.43
N LEU A 175 10.95 -7.11 9.37
CA LEU A 175 9.60 -6.55 9.38
C LEU A 175 8.51 -7.59 9.04
N SER A 176 8.90 -8.75 8.51
CA SER A 176 7.97 -9.80 8.06
C SER A 176 6.94 -10.20 9.13
N ARG A 177 7.40 -10.37 10.38
CA ARG A 177 6.53 -10.72 11.53
C ARG A 177 5.49 -9.65 11.85
N PHE A 178 5.87 -8.37 11.72
CA PHE A 178 4.96 -7.26 11.98
C PHE A 178 3.94 -7.08 10.85
N LEU A 179 4.33 -7.33 9.60
CA LEU A 179 3.41 -7.25 8.46
C LEU A 179 2.25 -8.23 8.57
N GLN A 180 2.43 -9.37 9.24
CA GLN A 180 1.36 -10.33 9.49
C GLN A 180 0.28 -9.82 10.44
N LEU A 181 0.55 -8.77 11.20
CA LEU A 181 -0.47 -8.14 12.04
C LEU A 181 -1.56 -7.48 11.19
N ILE A 182 -1.21 -7.00 9.98
CA ILE A 182 -2.17 -6.32 9.10
C ILE A 182 -3.37 -7.23 8.78
N PRO A 183 -3.22 -8.43 8.16
CA PRO A 183 -4.37 -9.29 7.88
C PRO A 183 -4.99 -9.94 9.13
N ARG A 184 -4.31 -9.89 10.29
CA ARG A 184 -4.84 -10.35 11.59
C ARG A 184 -5.70 -9.31 12.31
N CYS A 185 -5.50 -8.03 12.03
CA CYS A 185 -6.24 -6.94 12.67
C CYS A 185 -7.25 -6.31 11.70
N CYS A 186 -6.96 -6.23 10.41
CA CYS A 186 -7.78 -5.54 9.42
C CYS A 186 -8.86 -6.46 8.81
N SER A 187 -10.02 -6.57 9.44
CA SER A 187 -11.10 -7.49 9.00
C SER A 187 -11.73 -7.13 7.66
N LYS A 188 -11.66 -5.86 7.25
CA LYS A 188 -12.17 -5.35 5.96
C LYS A 188 -11.13 -5.35 4.84
N LEU A 189 -9.94 -5.90 5.08
CA LEU A 189 -8.87 -5.92 4.09
C LEU A 189 -9.29 -6.77 2.87
N GLU A 190 -9.31 -6.12 1.70
CA GLU A 190 -9.66 -6.69 0.40
C GLU A 190 -8.41 -6.89 -0.45
N ASP A 191 -7.47 -5.94 -0.44
CA ASP A 191 -6.27 -6.03 -1.25
C ASP A 191 -5.02 -5.84 -0.39
N MET A 192 -4.10 -6.79 -0.47
CA MET A 192 -2.79 -6.73 0.18
C MET A 192 -1.70 -7.01 -0.87
N ASP A 193 -1.09 -5.93 -1.37
CA ASP A 193 0.01 -5.99 -2.33
C ASP A 193 1.32 -5.58 -1.65
N LEU A 194 2.11 -6.57 -1.26
CA LEU A 194 3.40 -6.43 -0.61
C LEU A 194 4.47 -7.17 -1.42
N HIS A 195 4.49 -6.94 -2.74
CA HIS A 195 5.36 -7.65 -3.67
C HIS A 195 6.87 -7.43 -3.48
N GLY A 196 7.32 -6.62 -2.52
CA GLY A 196 8.73 -6.51 -2.12
C GLY A 196 9.10 -7.31 -0.87
N TYR A 197 8.13 -8.01 -0.27
CA TYR A 197 8.26 -8.67 1.03
C TYR A 197 8.18 -10.19 0.94
N GLU A 198 8.79 -10.82 1.94
CA GLU A 198 8.74 -12.25 2.19
C GLU A 198 8.17 -12.49 3.59
N MET A 199 7.25 -13.44 3.72
CA MET A 199 6.70 -13.88 5.01
C MET A 199 7.01 -15.35 5.25
N ASP A 200 7.41 -15.67 6.47
CA ASP A 200 7.59 -17.05 6.91
C ASP A 200 6.22 -17.74 7.04
N ILE A 201 6.04 -18.88 6.36
CA ILE A 201 4.77 -19.62 6.37
C ILE A 201 4.44 -20.14 7.78
N ASP A 202 5.46 -20.45 8.59
CA ASP A 202 5.26 -20.85 9.99
C ASP A 202 4.65 -19.70 10.79
N ASP A 203 5.18 -18.49 10.60
CA ASP A 203 4.66 -17.31 11.27
C ASP A 203 3.22 -17.02 10.78
N ILE A 204 2.93 -17.18 9.48
CA ILE A 204 1.58 -17.02 8.90
C ILE A 204 0.59 -17.98 9.57
N GLU A 205 0.94 -19.26 9.68
CA GLU A 205 0.06 -20.32 10.20
C GLU A 205 -0.17 -20.26 11.71
N ARG A 206 0.71 -19.60 12.49
CA ARG A 206 0.56 -19.44 13.95
C ARG A 206 -0.67 -18.65 14.40
N GLY A 207 -1.33 -17.91 13.51
CA GLY A 207 -2.47 -17.08 13.89
C GLY A 207 -3.42 -16.84 12.73
N GLU A 208 -4.72 -16.85 13.05
CA GLU A 208 -5.77 -16.71 12.06
C GLU A 208 -5.80 -15.31 11.45
N TRP A 209 -5.91 -15.23 10.13
CA TRP A 209 -6.18 -13.98 9.42
C TRP A 209 -7.69 -13.70 9.45
N VAL A 210 -8.06 -12.51 9.91
CA VAL A 210 -9.46 -12.10 10.11
C VAL A 210 -10.07 -11.50 8.85
N CYS A 211 -9.27 -11.14 7.84
CA CYS A 211 -9.71 -10.58 6.57
C CYS A 211 -10.40 -11.61 5.65
N LYS A 212 -11.68 -11.86 5.88
CA LYS A 212 -12.47 -12.84 5.09
C LYS A 212 -12.78 -12.35 3.67
N ASP A 213 -12.70 -11.03 3.45
CA ASP A 213 -13.00 -10.38 2.17
C ASP A 213 -11.79 -10.18 1.26
N LEU A 214 -10.65 -10.78 1.59
CA LEU A 214 -9.41 -10.66 0.82
C LEU A 214 -9.58 -11.20 -0.61
N ARG A 215 -9.40 -10.33 -1.60
CA ARG A 215 -9.53 -10.56 -3.05
C ARG A 215 -8.19 -10.63 -3.75
N GLU A 216 -7.22 -9.84 -3.31
CA GLU A 216 -5.89 -9.79 -3.88
C GLU A 216 -4.83 -9.97 -2.80
N LEU A 217 -3.95 -10.95 -2.99
CA LEU A 217 -2.82 -11.21 -2.09
C LEU A 217 -1.53 -11.38 -2.89
N ARG A 218 -0.74 -10.32 -2.95
CA ARG A 218 0.60 -10.32 -3.54
C ARG A 218 1.65 -10.28 -2.44
N ILE A 219 2.10 -11.45 -2.03
CA ILE A 219 3.19 -11.57 -1.08
C ILE A 219 3.90 -12.89 -1.28
N ARG A 220 5.22 -12.88 -1.15
CA ARG A 220 6.01 -14.09 -1.27
C ARG A 220 6.07 -14.81 0.08
N ALA A 221 5.96 -16.13 0.05
CA ALA A 221 6.29 -16.95 1.20
C ALA A 221 7.79 -17.29 1.16
N LYS A 222 8.41 -17.33 2.34
CA LYS A 222 9.78 -17.79 2.52
C LYS A 222 9.94 -19.21 1.97
N ASP A 223 11.13 -19.51 1.47
CA ASP A 223 11.49 -20.79 0.84
C ASP A 223 10.79 -21.14 -0.48
N LEU A 224 9.95 -20.23 -1.02
CA LEU A 224 9.50 -20.24 -2.43
C LEU A 224 10.49 -19.45 -3.32
N ASP A 225 11.75 -19.86 -3.30
CA ASP A 225 12.87 -19.17 -3.90
C ASP A 225 13.19 -19.57 -5.35
N THR A 226 12.55 -20.62 -5.84
CA THR A 226 12.70 -21.08 -7.22
C THR A 226 11.41 -20.98 -8.00
N LYS A 227 11.53 -20.79 -9.32
CA LYS A 227 10.39 -20.81 -10.24
C LYS A 227 9.58 -22.11 -10.13
N SER A 228 10.25 -23.25 -9.94
CA SER A 228 9.60 -24.56 -9.80
C SER A 228 8.68 -24.59 -8.58
N LYS A 229 9.19 -24.21 -7.40
CA LYS A 229 8.40 -24.17 -6.16
C LYS A 229 7.23 -23.18 -6.26
N ILE A 230 7.46 -22.00 -6.82
CA ILE A 230 6.41 -21.00 -7.03
C ILE A 230 5.29 -21.55 -7.91
N LEU A 231 5.63 -22.15 -9.05
CA LEU A 231 4.66 -22.75 -9.96
C LEU A 231 3.94 -23.95 -9.33
N GLY A 232 4.65 -24.76 -8.53
CA GLY A 232 4.06 -25.85 -7.76
C GLY A 232 2.98 -25.36 -6.78
N ALA A 233 3.28 -24.31 -6.01
CA ALA A 233 2.33 -23.69 -5.08
C ALA A 233 1.09 -23.12 -5.82
N ILE A 234 1.30 -22.46 -6.96
CA ILE A 234 0.22 -21.95 -7.81
C ILE A 234 -0.66 -23.09 -8.33
N ALA A 235 -0.06 -24.16 -8.86
CA ALA A 235 -0.78 -25.31 -9.40
C ALA A 235 -1.66 -25.98 -8.33
N LEU A 236 -1.12 -26.18 -7.12
CA LEU A 236 -1.86 -26.71 -5.99
C LEU A 236 -3.02 -25.80 -5.57
N TRP A 237 -2.80 -24.48 -5.54
CA TRP A 237 -3.86 -23.51 -5.26
C TRP A 237 -4.96 -23.54 -6.33
N HIS A 238 -4.61 -23.56 -7.62
CA HIS A 238 -5.58 -23.70 -8.72
C HIS A 238 -6.40 -24.98 -8.60
N ALA A 239 -5.75 -26.13 -8.37
CA ALA A 239 -6.43 -27.40 -8.18
C ALA A 239 -7.41 -27.36 -7.00
N GLY A 240 -7.02 -26.72 -5.88
CA GLY A 240 -7.90 -26.51 -4.74
C GLY A 240 -9.08 -25.57 -5.03
N CYS A 241 -8.88 -24.50 -5.80
CA CYS A 241 -9.96 -23.62 -6.26
C CYS A 241 -10.94 -24.36 -7.16
N TRP A 242 -10.44 -25.16 -8.11
CA TRP A 242 -11.26 -25.98 -9.00
C TRP A 242 -12.11 -27.00 -8.21
N ARG A 243 -11.49 -27.72 -7.26
CA ARG A 243 -12.20 -28.65 -6.37
C ARG A 243 -13.33 -27.96 -5.59
N ARG A 244 -13.06 -26.77 -5.03
CA ARG A 244 -14.08 -25.98 -4.32
C ARG A 244 -15.21 -25.52 -5.25
N TRP A 245 -14.90 -25.14 -6.48
CA TRP A 245 -15.90 -24.78 -7.48
C TRP A 245 -16.77 -25.98 -7.86
N GLN A 246 -16.17 -27.16 -8.09
CA GLN A 246 -16.90 -28.41 -8.34
C GLN A 246 -17.82 -28.77 -7.17
N ALA A 247 -17.34 -28.69 -5.93
CA ALA A 247 -18.15 -28.96 -4.74
C ALA A 247 -19.36 -28.01 -4.64
N LYS A 248 -19.18 -26.71 -4.91
CA LYS A 248 -20.30 -25.73 -4.97
C LYS A 248 -21.30 -26.02 -6.09
N ALA A 249 -20.88 -26.69 -7.16
CA ALA A 249 -21.74 -27.12 -8.26
C ALA A 249 -22.43 -28.48 -7.99
N GLY A 250 -22.32 -29.04 -6.79
CA GLY A 250 -22.89 -30.34 -6.42
C GLY A 250 -22.03 -31.54 -6.83
N GLY A 251 -20.76 -31.32 -7.17
CA GLY A 251 -19.80 -32.40 -7.39
C GLY A 251 -19.47 -33.16 -6.10
N PRO A 252 -18.93 -34.39 -6.21
CA PRO A 252 -18.56 -35.20 -5.05
C PRO A 252 -17.52 -34.47 -4.19
N GLU A 253 -17.79 -34.42 -2.89
CA GLU A 253 -16.86 -33.83 -1.92
C GLU A 253 -15.64 -34.74 -1.78
N VAL A 254 -14.53 -34.35 -2.40
CA VAL A 254 -13.25 -35.05 -2.23
C VAL A 254 -12.70 -34.65 -0.86
N PHE A 255 -12.79 -35.57 0.11
CA PHE A 255 -12.18 -35.37 1.43
C PHE A 255 -10.69 -35.10 1.26
N ASP A 256 -10.26 -33.92 1.74
CA ASP A 256 -8.86 -33.53 1.67
C ASP A 256 -8.06 -34.42 2.63
N GLU A 257 -6.99 -35.01 2.10
CA GLU A 257 -6.07 -35.89 2.82
C GLU A 257 -5.55 -35.23 4.09
N GLN A 258 -5.42 -36.03 5.15
CA GLN A 258 -5.01 -35.63 6.49
C GLN A 258 -3.77 -34.70 6.45
N VAL A 259 -3.85 -33.58 7.18
CA VAL A 259 -2.78 -32.58 7.24
C VAL A 259 -1.56 -33.16 7.96
N SER A 260 -0.61 -33.69 7.21
CA SER A 260 0.73 -33.97 7.73
C SER A 260 1.48 -32.66 7.99
N LEU A 261 2.21 -32.58 9.10
CA LEU A 261 3.17 -31.50 9.38
C LEU A 261 4.36 -31.54 8.40
N ASP A 262 4.61 -32.73 7.83
CA ASP A 262 5.55 -33.12 6.77
C ASP A 262 5.48 -32.37 5.43
N GLN A 263 4.58 -31.41 5.30
CA GLN A 263 4.21 -30.95 3.98
C GLN A 263 5.21 -29.97 3.37
N PRO A 264 5.45 -30.08 2.06
CA PRO A 264 6.27 -29.12 1.34
C PRO A 264 5.67 -27.72 1.44
N VAL A 265 6.54 -26.70 1.45
CA VAL A 265 6.15 -25.29 1.62
C VAL A 265 5.09 -24.85 0.60
N GLU A 266 5.14 -25.40 -0.61
CA GLU A 266 4.18 -25.17 -1.70
C GLU A 266 2.76 -25.55 -1.30
N ALA A 267 2.60 -26.73 -0.69
CA ALA A 267 1.30 -27.24 -0.26
C ALA A 267 0.75 -26.43 0.91
N ARG A 268 1.62 -26.03 1.85
CA ARG A 268 1.26 -25.18 3.00
C ARG A 268 0.79 -23.80 2.53
N VAL A 269 1.54 -23.15 1.64
CA VAL A 269 1.17 -21.86 1.05
C VAL A 269 -0.14 -21.95 0.27
N ALA A 270 -0.31 -22.98 -0.56
CA ALA A 270 -1.54 -23.21 -1.31
C ALA A 270 -2.73 -23.37 -0.37
N ARG A 271 -2.64 -24.27 0.63
CA ARG A 271 -3.69 -24.47 1.63
C ARG A 271 -4.04 -23.19 2.37
N HIS A 272 -3.04 -22.43 2.84
CA HIS A 272 -3.30 -21.19 3.54
C HIS A 272 -4.10 -20.22 2.66
N ARG A 273 -3.71 -20.06 1.39
CA ARG A 273 -4.46 -19.23 0.43
C ARG A 273 -5.86 -19.76 0.13
N LEU A 274 -6.07 -21.07 0.19
CA LEU A 274 -7.39 -21.66 0.03
C LEU A 274 -8.35 -21.32 1.19
N LYS A 275 -7.89 -20.77 2.31
CA LYS A 275 -8.77 -20.32 3.40
C LYS A 275 -9.61 -19.08 3.05
N PHE A 276 -9.26 -18.36 1.97
CA PHE A 276 -9.95 -17.15 1.55
C PHE A 276 -10.88 -17.47 0.38
N ASP A 277 -12.20 -17.39 0.62
CA ASP A 277 -13.20 -17.73 -0.39
C ASP A 277 -13.32 -16.69 -1.52
N LYS A 278 -12.95 -15.43 -1.23
CA LYS A 278 -13.01 -14.32 -2.20
C LYS A 278 -11.68 -14.04 -2.89
N LEU A 279 -10.62 -14.79 -2.56
CA LEU A 279 -9.30 -14.57 -3.11
C LEU A 279 -9.26 -14.93 -4.59
N TRP A 280 -9.20 -13.90 -5.43
CA TRP A 280 -9.24 -14.00 -6.89
C TRP A 280 -7.88 -13.75 -7.52
N THR A 281 -7.01 -12.95 -6.90
CA THR A 281 -5.70 -12.65 -7.46
C THR A 281 -4.62 -13.11 -6.50
N VAL A 282 -3.81 -14.06 -6.96
CA VAL A 282 -2.62 -14.54 -6.25
C VAL A 282 -1.39 -14.17 -7.03
N TRP A 283 -0.44 -13.55 -6.34
CA TRP A 283 0.90 -13.32 -6.85
C TRP A 283 1.92 -13.87 -5.86
N LEU A 284 2.83 -14.69 -6.38
CA LEU A 284 3.92 -15.36 -5.66
C LEU A 284 5.26 -15.03 -6.34
N TRP A 285 5.52 -13.75 -6.63
CA TRP A 285 6.70 -13.25 -7.33
C TRP A 285 6.69 -13.37 -8.86
N TYR A 286 6.60 -14.60 -9.35
CA TYR A 286 6.89 -14.87 -10.77
C TYR A 286 5.74 -14.50 -11.71
N GLN A 287 4.50 -14.69 -11.26
CA GLN A 287 3.33 -14.53 -12.12
C GLN A 287 2.10 -14.18 -11.29
N THR A 288 1.25 -13.30 -11.84
CA THR A 288 -0.10 -13.06 -11.34
C THR A 288 -1.06 -14.11 -11.89
N ARG A 289 -1.87 -14.71 -11.05
CA ARG A 289 -2.84 -15.74 -11.46
C ARG A 289 -4.23 -15.49 -10.89
N THR A 290 -5.22 -15.81 -11.72
CA THR A 290 -6.64 -15.89 -11.39
C THR A 290 -7.09 -17.36 -11.38
N PRO A 291 -8.09 -17.78 -10.59
CA PRO A 291 -8.52 -19.17 -10.49
C PRO A 291 -8.99 -19.78 -11.81
N ILE A 292 -9.43 -18.94 -12.74
CA ILE A 292 -9.99 -19.27 -14.06
C ILE A 292 -9.26 -18.44 -15.11
#